data_AF-A0A9D6SEA2-F1
#
_entry.id   AF-A0A9D6SEA2-F1
#
_cell.length_a   1.000
_cell.length_b   1.000
_cell.length_c   1.000
_cell.angle_alpha   90.00
_cell.angle_beta   90.00
_cell.angle_gamma   90.00
#
_symmetry.space_group_name_H-M   'P 1'
#
loop_
_entity.id
_entity.type
_entity.pdbx_description
1 polymer ?
#
loop_
_entity_poly.entity_id
_entity_poly.type
_entity_poly.pdbx_seq_one_letter_code
_entity_poly.pdbx_strand_id
1 'polypeptide(L)'
;MRNRVIAHLGILILSIASATMGGDSQLDLRQRFLLLATTKTSTMQKELDQAAAAGYRVLAGSRTRGPEVMLIAEKVATPPAVYAYYVLATARTSTMEKELNEVAARGFRLLPRTMAEKERPVSGLEIFLVMEKPPGPAARYKYRLLATQRTGTLQREMAQTVDDGYQVLGIVSRNEHIVILEKPAP
;
A
#
# COMPACT_ATOMS: atom_id res chain seq x y z
N MET A 1 -5.12 31.21 62.91
CA MET A 1 -5.74 31.53 61.60
C MET A 1 -4.70 31.30 60.51
N ARG A 2 -5.04 30.47 59.50
CA ARG A 2 -4.59 30.39 58.07
C ARG A 2 -3.10 30.61 57.74
N ASN A 3 -2.42 29.82 56.88
CA ASN A 3 -2.81 28.71 56.01
C ASN A 3 -1.51 28.00 55.55
N ARG A 4 -1.48 26.66 55.58
CA ARG A 4 -0.46 25.85 54.93
C ARG A 4 -0.89 25.60 53.49
N VAL A 5 -0.09 26.01 52.51
CA VAL A 5 -0.30 25.66 51.10
C VAL A 5 0.38 24.31 50.85
N ILE A 6 -0.42 23.25 50.77
CA ILE A 6 0.02 21.95 50.27
C ILE A 6 -0.15 21.99 48.76
N ALA A 7 0.96 21.99 48.03
CA ALA A 7 0.96 21.87 46.57
C ALA A 7 0.63 20.41 46.21
N HIS A 8 -0.59 20.16 45.74
CA HIS A 8 -0.97 18.87 45.18
C HIS A 8 -0.34 18.70 43.80
N LEU A 9 0.62 17.77 43.73
CA LEU A 9 1.20 17.27 42.50
C LEU A 9 0.14 16.41 41.78
N GLY A 10 -0.62 17.03 40.88
CA GLY A 10 -1.54 16.33 39.99
C GLY A 10 -0.76 15.61 38.89
N ILE A 11 -0.48 14.32 39.08
CA ILE A 11 0.04 13.45 38.02
C ILE A 11 -1.13 13.18 37.07
N LEU A 12 -1.17 13.90 35.95
CA LEU A 12 -2.07 13.65 34.83
C LEU A 12 -1.61 12.35 34.14
N ILE A 13 -2.23 11.22 34.51
CA ILE A 13 -2.10 9.97 33.77
C ILE A 13 -2.85 10.15 32.45
N LEU A 14 -2.13 10.58 31.41
CA LEU A 14 -2.63 10.60 30.04
C LEU A 14 -2.81 9.13 29.61
N SER A 15 -4.01 8.62 29.80
CA SER A 15 -4.40 7.29 29.34
C SER A 15 -4.40 7.34 27.82
N ILE A 16 -3.36 6.76 27.20
CA ILE A 16 -3.34 6.52 25.76
C ILE A 16 -4.41 5.46 25.50
N ALA A 17 -5.62 5.91 25.17
CA ALA A 17 -6.68 5.04 24.69
C ALA A 17 -6.13 4.35 23.42
N SER A 18 -5.81 3.06 23.55
CA SER A 18 -5.53 2.21 22.41
C SER A 18 -6.84 2.05 21.65
N ALA A 19 -7.08 2.93 20.67
CA ALA A 19 -8.20 2.79 19.76
C ALA A 19 -7.93 1.58 18.86
N THR A 20 -8.51 0.45 19.22
CA THR A 20 -8.72 -0.67 18.31
C THR A 20 -9.75 -0.22 17.27
N MET A 21 -9.33 0.56 16.26
CA MET A 21 -10.16 0.91 15.11
C MET A 21 -10.28 -0.30 14.18
N GLY A 22 -11.01 -1.31 14.64
CA GLY A 22 -11.48 -2.44 13.87
C GLY A 22 -13.01 -2.40 13.83
N GLY A 23 -13.57 -1.35 13.25
CA GLY A 23 -15.01 -1.16 13.08
C GLY A 23 -15.28 -0.44 11.77
N ASP A 24 -16.41 -0.77 11.15
CA ASP A 24 -16.96 -0.29 9.88
C ASP A 24 -17.22 1.25 9.90
N SER A 25 -16.16 2.02 10.15
CA SER A 25 -16.22 3.46 10.28
C SER A 25 -16.39 4.03 8.89
N GLN A 26 -17.58 4.58 8.63
CA GLN A 26 -17.86 5.29 7.39
C GLN A 26 -16.81 6.39 7.18
N LEU A 27 -16.10 6.34 6.06
CA LEU A 27 -15.06 7.31 5.72
C LEU A 27 -15.66 8.73 5.68
N ASP A 28 -14.97 9.72 6.26
CA ASP A 28 -15.30 11.13 6.05
C ASP A 28 -14.75 11.58 4.68
N LEU A 29 -15.63 11.62 3.68
CA LEU A 29 -15.30 11.91 2.28
C LEU A 29 -15.42 13.41 1.92
N ARG A 30 -15.51 14.28 2.93
CA ARG A 30 -15.64 15.74 2.74
C ARG A 30 -14.29 16.43 2.57
N GLN A 31 -13.23 15.86 3.14
CA GLN A 31 -11.89 16.46 3.17
C GLN A 31 -11.18 16.31 1.82
N ARG A 32 -10.25 17.22 1.50
CA ARG A 32 -9.41 17.10 0.29
C ARG A 32 -8.53 15.85 0.33
N PHE A 33 -7.99 15.53 1.51
CA PHE A 33 -7.15 14.36 1.72
C PHE A 33 -7.87 13.34 2.60
N LEU A 34 -7.60 12.07 2.33
CA LEU A 34 -8.09 10.93 3.10
C LEU A 34 -6.90 10.07 3.55
N LEU A 35 -6.94 9.65 4.81
CA LEU A 35 -6.02 8.68 5.39
C LEU A 35 -6.77 7.37 5.59
N LEU A 36 -6.28 6.31 4.98
CA LEU A 36 -6.81 4.95 5.13
C LEU A 36 -5.75 4.12 5.86
N ALA A 37 -6.08 3.55 7.01
CA ALA A 37 -5.13 2.79 7.81
C ALA A 37 -5.78 1.53 8.37
N THR A 38 -5.21 0.37 8.04
CA THR A 38 -5.72 -0.91 8.53
C THR A 38 -4.68 -2.01 8.42
N THR A 39 -4.84 -3.05 9.23
CA THR A 39 -4.06 -4.28 9.17
C THR A 39 -4.63 -5.30 8.17
N LYS A 40 -5.91 -5.14 7.80
CA LYS A 40 -6.67 -6.10 6.99
C LYS A 40 -6.72 -5.68 5.52
N THR A 41 -6.18 -6.53 4.64
CA THR A 41 -6.18 -6.33 3.18
C THR A 41 -7.61 -6.15 2.63
N SER A 42 -8.57 -6.93 3.09
CA SER A 42 -9.97 -6.83 2.64
C SER A 42 -10.64 -5.53 3.07
N THR A 43 -10.33 -5.03 4.28
CA THR A 43 -10.78 -3.71 4.73
C THR A 43 -10.17 -2.62 3.88
N MET A 44 -8.86 -2.67 3.60
CA MET A 44 -8.21 -1.69 2.73
C MET A 44 -8.81 -1.67 1.32
N GLN A 45 -9.13 -2.83 0.75
CA GLN A 45 -9.81 -2.90 -0.54
C GLN A 45 -11.18 -2.22 -0.49
N LYS A 46 -12.02 -2.55 0.52
CA LYS A 46 -13.35 -1.95 0.69
C LYS A 46 -13.28 -0.42 0.84
N GLU A 47 -12.33 0.07 1.64
CA GLU A 47 -12.15 1.51 1.87
C GLU A 47 -11.64 2.23 0.61
N LEU A 48 -10.74 1.61 -0.15
CA LEU A 48 -10.30 2.15 -1.44
C LEU A 48 -11.43 2.19 -2.48
N ASP A 49 -12.31 1.18 -2.50
CA ASP A 49 -13.48 1.18 -3.40
C ASP A 49 -14.43 2.34 -3.05
N GLN A 50 -14.67 2.58 -1.76
CA GLN A 50 -15.48 3.72 -1.28
C GLN A 50 -14.82 5.07 -1.60
N ALA A 51 -13.51 5.21 -1.35
CA ALA A 51 -12.76 6.41 -1.65
C ALA A 51 -12.72 6.69 -3.16
N ALA A 52 -12.51 5.65 -3.96
CA ALA A 52 -12.51 5.75 -5.42
C ALA A 52 -13.86 6.24 -5.94
N ALA A 53 -14.98 5.67 -5.48
CA ALA A 53 -16.33 6.10 -5.84
C ALA A 53 -16.59 7.59 -5.52
N ALA A 54 -15.89 8.13 -4.51
CA ALA A 54 -15.96 9.53 -4.13
C ALA A 54 -14.93 10.44 -4.83
N GLY A 55 -14.13 9.91 -5.76
CA GLY A 55 -13.19 10.67 -6.59
C GLY A 55 -11.76 10.79 -6.03
N TYR A 56 -11.37 9.94 -5.08
CA TYR A 56 -10.03 9.97 -4.51
C TYR A 56 -9.01 9.17 -5.35
N ARG A 57 -7.81 9.74 -5.46
CA ARG A 57 -6.62 9.09 -6.01
C ARG A 57 -5.59 8.78 -4.95
N VAL A 58 -5.10 7.54 -4.89
CA VAL A 58 -4.01 7.17 -3.98
C VAL A 58 -2.73 7.92 -4.34
N LEU A 59 -2.15 8.64 -3.38
CA LEU A 59 -0.92 9.41 -3.53
C LEU A 59 0.30 8.69 -2.97
N ALA A 60 0.19 7.97 -1.87
CA ALA A 60 1.32 7.28 -1.26
C ALA A 60 0.83 6.20 -0.30
N GLY A 61 1.70 5.25 0.01
CA GLY A 61 1.48 4.26 1.05
C GLY A 61 2.75 4.00 1.85
N SER A 62 2.57 3.58 3.10
CA SER A 62 3.68 3.14 3.94
C SER A 62 3.17 2.15 4.99
N ARG A 63 4.08 1.32 5.50
CA ARG A 63 3.82 0.57 6.73
C ARG A 63 3.92 1.53 7.92
N THR A 64 2.97 1.44 8.84
CA THR A 64 3.07 2.17 10.12
C THR A 64 3.86 1.33 11.13
N ARG A 65 3.78 1.66 12.42
CA ARG A 65 4.39 0.83 13.46
C ARG A 65 3.54 -0.45 13.63
N GLY A 66 4.11 -1.61 13.27
CA GLY A 66 3.47 -2.92 13.43
C GLY A 66 2.90 -3.48 12.11
N PRO A 67 1.77 -4.22 12.15
CA PRO A 67 1.17 -4.90 10.99
C PRO A 67 0.32 -3.98 10.09
N GLU A 68 0.14 -2.72 10.49
CA GLU A 68 -0.75 -1.79 9.80
C GLU A 68 -0.06 -1.12 8.61
N VAL A 69 -0.83 -0.94 7.54
CA VAL A 69 -0.47 -0.13 6.38
C VAL A 69 -1.38 1.08 6.30
N MET A 70 -0.80 2.20 5.92
CA MET A 70 -1.49 3.48 5.76
C MET A 70 -1.34 3.97 4.33
N LEU A 71 -2.43 4.44 3.73
CA LEU A 71 -2.47 5.12 2.44
C LEU A 71 -2.93 6.56 2.63
N ILE A 72 -2.36 7.45 1.82
CA ILE A 72 -2.84 8.83 1.65
C ILE A 72 -3.49 8.90 0.28
N ALA A 73 -4.70 9.44 0.21
CA ALA A 73 -5.40 9.71 -1.04
C ALA A 73 -5.86 11.17 -1.12
N GLU A 74 -5.95 11.71 -2.33
CA GLU A 74 -6.42 13.07 -2.58
C GLU A 74 -7.64 13.05 -3.50
N LYS A 75 -8.62 13.90 -3.21
CA LYS A 75 -9.79 14.08 -4.05
C LYS A 75 -9.40 14.85 -5.32
N VAL A 76 -9.33 14.15 -6.45
CA VAL A 76 -8.86 14.71 -7.74
C VAL A 76 -9.80 14.46 -8.91
N ALA A 77 -10.79 13.58 -8.73
CA ALA A 77 -11.71 13.18 -9.78
C ALA A 77 -13.15 13.56 -9.44
N THR A 78 -13.94 13.83 -10.48
CA THR A 78 -15.40 14.01 -10.36
C THR A 78 -16.09 12.76 -10.88
N PRO A 79 -16.93 12.08 -10.06
CA PRO A 79 -17.71 10.94 -10.52
C PRO A 79 -18.54 11.27 -11.78
N PRO A 80 -18.70 10.31 -12.72
CA PRO A 80 -18.31 8.90 -12.64
C PRO A 80 -16.87 8.61 -13.12
N ALA A 81 -16.09 9.62 -13.51
CA ALA A 81 -14.73 9.43 -14.03
C ALA A 81 -13.73 9.18 -12.90
N VAL A 82 -13.85 8.03 -12.24
CA VAL A 82 -13.05 7.66 -11.06
C VAL A 82 -12.04 6.56 -11.35
N TYR A 83 -11.01 6.48 -10.51
CA TYR A 83 -10.07 5.36 -10.52
C TYR A 83 -10.74 4.08 -10.00
N ALA A 84 -10.15 2.93 -10.28
CA ALA A 84 -10.42 1.69 -9.57
C ALA A 84 -9.13 1.15 -8.95
N TYR A 85 -9.23 0.44 -7.83
CA TYR A 85 -8.06 -0.12 -7.14
C TYR A 85 -8.13 -1.62 -6.98
N TYR A 86 -6.96 -2.24 -6.93
CA TYR A 86 -6.79 -3.61 -6.51
C TYR A 86 -5.66 -3.70 -5.49
N VAL A 87 -5.98 -4.18 -4.31
CA VAL A 87 -5.01 -4.44 -3.24
C VAL A 87 -4.50 -5.86 -3.38
N LEU A 88 -3.19 -6.02 -3.49
CA LEU A 88 -2.53 -7.32 -3.48
C LEU A 88 -1.69 -7.42 -2.21
N ALA A 89 -1.90 -8.51 -1.48
CA ALA A 89 -1.09 -8.88 -0.33
C ALA A 89 -0.63 -10.33 -0.50
N THR A 90 0.65 -10.56 -0.74
CA THR A 90 1.18 -11.89 -1.06
C THR A 90 2.32 -12.29 -0.14
N ALA A 91 2.26 -13.54 0.32
CA ALA A 91 3.32 -14.14 1.10
C ALA A 91 4.23 -15.06 0.28
N ARG A 92 4.02 -15.19 -1.03
CA ARG A 92 4.78 -16.10 -1.88
C ARG A 92 5.37 -15.34 -3.07
N THR A 93 6.67 -15.10 -3.02
CA THR A 93 7.40 -14.44 -4.11
C THR A 93 7.29 -15.23 -5.42
N SER A 94 7.22 -16.56 -5.34
CA SER A 94 7.07 -17.44 -6.50
C SER A 94 5.75 -17.28 -7.26
N THR A 95 4.70 -16.76 -6.62
CA THR A 95 3.42 -16.46 -7.29
C THR A 95 3.25 -14.98 -7.61
N MET A 96 4.00 -14.10 -6.95
CA MET A 96 3.81 -12.66 -7.02
C MET A 96 3.89 -12.10 -8.45
N GLU A 97 4.83 -12.58 -9.28
CA GLU A 97 4.92 -12.15 -10.69
C GLU A 97 3.65 -12.52 -11.46
N LYS A 98 3.14 -13.74 -11.28
CA LYS A 98 1.89 -14.20 -11.92
C LYS A 98 0.71 -13.36 -11.42
N GLU A 99 0.58 -13.17 -10.11
CA GLU A 99 -0.51 -12.40 -9.50
C GLU A 99 -0.53 -10.95 -10.03
N LEU A 100 0.63 -10.28 -10.11
CA LEU A 100 0.73 -8.93 -10.68
C LEU A 100 0.30 -8.88 -12.16
N ASN A 101 0.73 -9.85 -12.95
CA ASN A 101 0.40 -9.91 -14.38
C ASN A 101 -1.10 -10.22 -14.61
N GLU A 102 -1.72 -11.07 -13.79
CA GLU A 102 -3.16 -11.34 -13.85
C GLU A 102 -3.98 -10.07 -13.56
N VAL A 103 -3.55 -9.27 -12.58
CA VAL A 103 -4.21 -8.01 -12.26
C VAL A 103 -3.98 -6.97 -13.36
N ALA A 104 -2.78 -6.89 -13.93
CA ALA A 104 -2.51 -5.98 -15.05
C ALA A 104 -3.22 -6.35 -16.36
N ALA A 105 -3.48 -7.63 -16.61
CA ALA A 105 -4.31 -8.04 -17.75
C ALA A 105 -5.73 -7.43 -17.69
N ARG A 106 -6.21 -7.09 -16.49
CA ARG A 106 -7.50 -6.39 -16.26
C ARG A 106 -7.38 -4.86 -16.40
N GLY A 107 -6.20 -4.34 -16.71
CA GLY A 107 -5.90 -2.92 -16.95
C GLY A 107 -5.45 -2.13 -15.72
N PHE A 108 -5.04 -2.81 -14.65
CA PHE A 108 -4.50 -2.16 -13.45
C PHE A 108 -2.97 -2.02 -13.56
N ARG A 109 -2.43 -0.90 -13.11
CA ARG A 109 -0.99 -0.65 -13.03
C ARG A 109 -0.55 -0.54 -11.57
N LEU A 110 0.59 -1.12 -11.25
CA LEU A 110 1.20 -1.04 -9.92
C LEU A 110 1.46 0.43 -9.54
N LEU A 111 1.19 0.76 -8.27
CA LEU A 111 1.63 2.00 -7.64
C LEU A 111 2.87 1.74 -6.78
N PRO A 112 4.10 1.99 -7.29
CA PRO A 112 5.32 1.59 -6.59
C PRO A 112 5.46 2.23 -5.21
N ARG A 113 4.98 3.47 -5.08
CA ARG A 113 4.92 4.25 -3.83
C ARG A 113 3.99 3.71 -2.74
N THR A 114 3.39 2.54 -2.95
CA THR A 114 2.53 1.84 -1.97
C THR A 114 3.11 0.51 -1.53
N MET A 115 4.23 0.07 -2.14
CA MET A 115 4.85 -1.21 -1.82
C MET A 115 5.42 -1.16 -0.41
N ALA A 116 5.01 -2.13 0.42
CA ALA A 116 5.50 -2.27 1.78
C ALA A 116 5.50 -3.75 2.17
N GLU A 117 6.41 -4.14 3.06
CA GLU A 117 6.18 -5.36 3.85
C GLU A 117 5.15 -5.05 4.96
N LYS A 118 4.43 -6.06 5.42
CA LYS A 118 3.68 -5.97 6.68
C LYS A 118 3.56 -7.35 7.34
N GLU A 119 3.36 -7.34 8.64
CA GLU A 119 3.11 -8.57 9.41
C GLU A 119 1.67 -9.08 9.19
N ARG A 120 1.52 -10.41 9.14
CA ARG A 120 0.25 -11.10 9.31
C ARG A 120 0.26 -11.89 10.62
N PRO A 121 -0.82 -11.85 11.41
CA PRO A 121 -0.90 -12.50 12.72
C PRO A 121 -0.55 -14.01 12.75
N VAL A 122 -0.65 -14.72 11.62
CA VAL A 122 -0.48 -16.19 11.57
C VAL A 122 0.62 -16.64 10.61
N SER A 123 0.83 -15.94 9.48
CA SER A 123 1.70 -16.45 8.40
C SER A 123 3.03 -15.72 8.26
N GLY A 124 3.41 -14.88 9.23
CA GLY A 124 4.60 -14.03 9.16
C GLY A 124 4.41 -12.85 8.20
N LEU A 125 5.47 -12.48 7.49
CA LEU A 125 5.49 -11.29 6.64
C LEU A 125 4.82 -11.54 5.28
N GLU A 126 4.19 -10.50 4.74
CA GLU A 126 3.70 -10.42 3.37
C GLU A 126 4.10 -9.09 2.71
N ILE A 127 4.15 -9.08 1.38
CA ILE A 127 4.27 -7.85 0.60
C ILE A 127 2.86 -7.32 0.33
N PHE A 128 2.61 -6.08 0.71
CA PHE A 128 1.43 -5.29 0.40
C PHE A 128 1.74 -4.32 -0.74
N LEU A 129 0.84 -4.20 -1.70
CA LEU A 129 0.89 -3.21 -2.76
C LEU A 129 -0.52 -2.86 -3.26
N VAL A 130 -0.64 -1.70 -3.89
CA VAL A 130 -1.86 -1.23 -4.54
C VAL A 130 -1.60 -1.11 -6.04
N MET A 131 -2.58 -1.53 -6.84
CA MET A 131 -2.63 -1.29 -8.27
C MET A 131 -3.82 -0.38 -8.59
N GLU A 132 -3.65 0.59 -9.48
CA GLU A 132 -4.68 1.53 -9.91
C GLU A 132 -5.06 1.33 -11.37
N LYS A 133 -6.32 1.57 -11.71
CA LYS A 133 -6.82 1.66 -13.08
C LYS A 133 -7.44 3.04 -13.27
N PRO A 134 -6.96 3.86 -14.22
CA PRO A 134 -7.56 5.17 -14.48
C PRO A 134 -8.96 5.04 -15.11
N PRO A 135 -9.80 6.09 -15.01
CA PRO A 135 -11.02 6.15 -15.81
C PRO A 135 -10.67 6.18 -17.31
N GLY A 136 -11.40 5.40 -18.11
CA GLY A 136 -11.17 5.32 -19.56
C GLY A 136 -10.13 4.27 -19.98
N PRO A 137 -9.53 4.41 -21.17
CA PRO A 137 -8.54 3.46 -21.68
C PRO A 137 -7.32 3.39 -20.76
N ALA A 138 -6.95 2.17 -20.35
CA ALA A 138 -5.78 1.92 -19.52
C ALA A 138 -4.72 1.19 -20.33
N ALA A 139 -3.49 1.70 -20.28
CA ALA A 139 -2.33 0.98 -20.80
C ALA A 139 -2.15 -0.34 -20.03
N ARG A 140 -1.71 -1.37 -20.74
CA ARG A 140 -1.40 -2.67 -20.14
C ARG A 140 0.09 -2.76 -19.89
N TYR A 141 0.44 -3.52 -18.86
CA TYR A 141 1.81 -3.73 -18.45
C TYR A 141 2.07 -5.20 -18.20
N LYS A 142 3.31 -5.62 -18.46
CA LYS A 142 3.84 -6.91 -18.04
C LYS A 142 4.88 -6.67 -16.95
N TYR A 143 4.83 -7.45 -15.88
CA TYR A 143 5.79 -7.38 -14.79
C TYR A 143 6.80 -8.51 -14.83
N ARG A 144 8.00 -8.21 -14.34
CA ARG A 144 9.09 -9.14 -14.07
C ARG A 144 9.64 -8.89 -12.67
N LEU A 145 9.89 -9.96 -11.92
CA LEU A 145 10.50 -9.91 -10.60
C LEU A 145 11.92 -10.48 -10.63
N LEU A 146 12.83 -9.79 -9.97
CA LEU A 146 14.16 -10.30 -9.62
C LEU A 146 14.21 -10.41 -8.10
N ALA A 147 14.09 -11.64 -7.60
CA ALA A 147 14.09 -11.94 -6.17
C ALA A 147 15.40 -12.61 -5.76
N THR A 148 16.04 -12.13 -4.70
CA THR A 148 17.29 -12.71 -4.22
C THR A 148 17.55 -12.46 -2.73
N GLN A 149 18.19 -13.43 -2.08
CA GLN A 149 18.77 -13.26 -0.74
C GLN A 149 20.21 -12.70 -0.81
N ARG A 150 20.85 -12.74 -1.99
CA ARG A 150 22.24 -12.29 -2.20
C ARG A 150 22.31 -11.35 -3.39
N THR A 151 22.81 -10.15 -3.18
CA THR A 151 22.77 -9.08 -4.19
C THR A 151 23.89 -9.13 -5.22
N GLY A 152 24.81 -10.10 -5.13
CA GLY A 152 26.04 -10.13 -5.94
C GLY A 152 25.84 -10.17 -7.46
N THR A 153 24.72 -10.72 -7.94
CA THR A 153 24.37 -10.76 -9.38
C THR A 153 23.26 -9.79 -9.78
N LEU A 154 22.62 -9.15 -8.80
CA LEU A 154 21.39 -8.38 -9.01
C LEU A 154 21.61 -7.20 -9.98
N GLN A 155 22.77 -6.56 -9.93
CA GLN A 155 23.12 -5.47 -10.87
C GLN A 155 23.11 -5.95 -12.33
N ARG A 156 23.72 -7.11 -12.62
CA ARG A 156 23.76 -7.68 -13.97
C ARG A 156 22.37 -8.14 -14.43
N GLU A 157 21.61 -8.80 -13.55
CA GLU A 157 20.26 -9.27 -13.86
C GLU A 157 19.29 -8.10 -14.14
N MET A 158 19.40 -7.02 -13.37
CA MET A 158 18.65 -5.78 -13.62
C MET A 158 18.99 -5.18 -14.98
N ALA A 159 20.28 -5.04 -15.29
CA ALA A 159 20.71 -4.51 -16.59
C ALA A 159 20.17 -5.34 -17.76
N GLN A 160 20.32 -6.66 -17.70
CA GLN A 160 19.78 -7.58 -18.72
C GLN A 160 18.26 -7.45 -18.88
N THR A 161 17.52 -7.32 -17.77
CA THR A 161 16.05 -7.18 -17.83
C THR A 161 15.64 -5.82 -18.42
N VAL A 162 16.43 -4.77 -18.17
CA VAL A 162 16.22 -3.46 -18.80
C VAL A 162 16.52 -3.50 -20.30
N ASP A 163 17.57 -4.20 -20.73
CA ASP A 163 17.88 -4.44 -22.14
C ASP A 163 16.73 -5.19 -22.87
N ASP A 164 15.99 -6.04 -22.14
CA ASP A 164 14.76 -6.71 -22.62
C ASP A 164 13.50 -5.80 -22.67
N GLY A 165 13.70 -4.50 -22.48
CA GLY A 165 12.68 -3.45 -22.60
C GLY A 165 11.86 -3.20 -21.34
N TYR A 166 12.30 -3.69 -20.17
CA TYR A 166 11.66 -3.35 -18.90
C TYR A 166 12.25 -2.06 -18.29
N GLN A 167 11.48 -1.42 -17.42
CA GLN A 167 11.91 -0.34 -16.55
C GLN A 167 11.79 -0.74 -15.09
N VAL A 168 12.74 -0.31 -14.27
CA VAL A 168 12.73 -0.55 -12.82
C VAL A 168 11.64 0.32 -12.18
N LEU A 169 10.72 -0.30 -11.46
CA LEU A 169 9.69 0.41 -10.70
C LEU A 169 10.09 0.68 -9.25
N GLY A 170 10.84 -0.25 -8.66
CA GLY A 170 11.30 -0.13 -7.30
C GLY A 170 11.73 -1.45 -6.72
N ILE A 171 12.06 -1.39 -5.45
CA ILE A 171 12.47 -2.53 -4.64
C ILE A 171 11.56 -2.63 -3.43
N VAL A 172 11.17 -3.85 -3.09
CA VAL A 172 10.54 -4.16 -1.82
C VAL A 172 11.26 -5.36 -1.23
N SER A 173 11.36 -5.42 0.09
CA SER A 173 12.06 -6.51 0.77
C SER A 173 11.14 -7.20 1.73
N ARG A 174 11.33 -8.51 1.86
CA ARG A 174 10.69 -9.38 2.85
C ARG A 174 11.47 -10.67 2.93
N ASN A 175 12.36 -10.80 3.90
CA ASN A 175 13.36 -11.89 4.03
C ASN A 175 14.32 -12.07 2.82
N GLU A 176 13.97 -11.54 1.66
CA GLU A 176 14.75 -11.43 0.43
C GLU A 176 14.47 -10.05 -0.20
N HIS A 177 15.33 -9.60 -1.10
CA HIS A 177 15.14 -8.40 -1.89
C HIS A 177 14.41 -8.74 -3.18
N ILE A 178 13.39 -7.96 -3.52
CA ILE A 178 12.59 -8.15 -4.74
C ILE A 178 12.60 -6.84 -5.51
N VAL A 179 13.28 -6.83 -6.66
CA VAL A 179 13.19 -5.73 -7.63
C VAL A 179 12.02 -6.03 -8.56
N ILE A 180 11.11 -5.07 -8.70
CA ILE A 180 9.97 -5.17 -9.59
C ILE A 180 10.22 -4.27 -10.79
N LEU A 181 10.06 -4.85 -11.97
CA LEU A 181 10.20 -4.16 -13.24
C LEU A 181 8.91 -4.31 -14.04
N GLU A 182 8.62 -3.32 -14.89
CA GLU A 182 7.47 -3.38 -15.81
C GLU A 182 7.88 -3.07 -17.24
N LYS A 183 7.08 -3.50 -18.21
CA LYS A 183 7.13 -2.96 -19.56
C LYS A 183 5.72 -2.81 -20.13
N PRO A 184 5.50 -1.87 -21.07
CA PRO A 184 4.24 -1.80 -21.80
C PRO A 184 3.92 -3.15 -22.46
N ALA A 185 2.66 -3.57 -22.35
CA ALA A 185 2.13 -4.72 -23.07
C ALA A 185 1.19 -4.23 -24.18
N PRO A 186 1.14 -4.94 -25.32
CA PRO A 186 0.19 -4.64 -26.40
C PRO A 186 -1.27 -4.81 -25.98
#